data_AF-A0A2T4DGD0-F1
#
_entry.id   AF-A0A2T4DGD0-F1
#
_cell.length_a   1.000
_cell.length_b   1.000
_cell.length_c   1.000
_cell.angle_alpha   90.00
_cell.angle_beta   90.00
_cell.angle_gamma   90.00
#
_symmetry.space_group_name_H-M   'P 1'
#
loop_
_entity.id
_entity.type
_entity.pdbx_description
1 polymer ?
#
loop_
_entity_poly.entity_id
_entity_poly.type
_entity_poly.pdbx_seq_one_letter_code
_entity_poly.pdbx_strand_id
1 'polypeptide(L)'
;MKKKVVISGNKPISSKMRYAIFNSSNDRLVSKGMFTAGEIHNYLNQKAKEGKSYYAIELKGTNRKLTAKELKPLESKIKNNKAVLPAKDQTDLKALLKILKTKPAWEGMIKAYHFDTALREEIPLSIWKKMGGDTL
;
A
#
# COMPACT_ATOMS: atom_id res chain seq x y z
N MET A 1 10.42 38.73 -41.65
CA MET A 1 9.49 37.97 -40.78
C MET A 1 10.27 36.96 -39.95
N LYS A 2 10.38 37.15 -38.63
CA LYS A 2 11.10 36.22 -37.74
C LYS A 2 10.12 35.13 -37.27
N LYS A 3 10.36 33.87 -37.67
CA LYS A 3 9.61 32.70 -37.17
C LYS A 3 9.88 32.54 -35.68
N LYS A 4 8.85 32.74 -34.84
CA LYS A 4 8.87 32.37 -33.43
C LYS A 4 8.91 30.85 -33.33
N VAL A 5 10.04 30.31 -32.87
CA VAL A 5 10.14 28.91 -32.44
C VAL A 5 9.45 28.84 -31.07
N VAL A 6 8.27 28.22 -31.03
CA VAL A 6 7.60 27.90 -29.77
C VAL A 6 8.26 26.64 -29.23
N ILE A 7 9.15 26.80 -28.26
CA ILE A 7 9.70 25.67 -27.50
C ILE A 7 8.57 25.18 -26.58
N SER A 8 7.89 24.13 -27.02
CA SER A 8 7.02 23.30 -26.19
C SER A 8 7.87 22.72 -25.06
N GLY A 9 7.70 23.26 -23.86
CA GLY A 9 8.59 22.97 -22.74
C GLY A 9 7.92 23.01 -21.38
N ASN A 10 6.66 22.56 -21.28
CA ASN A 10 6.05 22.23 -19.99
C ASN A 10 5.44 20.84 -20.10
N LYS A 11 6.28 19.80 -20.13
CA LYS A 11 5.80 18.48 -19.68
C LYS A 11 5.50 18.64 -18.20
N PRO A 12 4.26 18.43 -17.73
CA PRO A 12 3.96 18.53 -16.32
C PRO A 12 4.89 17.59 -15.55
N ILE A 13 5.55 18.10 -14.52
CA ILE A 13 6.26 17.27 -13.54
C ILE A 13 5.22 16.30 -13.02
N SER A 14 5.36 15.00 -13.34
CA SER A 14 4.42 13.99 -12.87
C SER A 14 4.33 14.11 -11.34
N SER A 15 3.12 14.22 -10.80
CA SER A 15 2.93 14.38 -9.36
C SER A 15 3.53 13.20 -8.59
N LYS A 16 4.26 13.48 -7.51
CA LYS A 16 4.76 12.43 -6.62
C LYS A 16 3.58 11.78 -5.90
N MET A 17 3.46 10.46 -6.04
CA MET A 17 2.54 9.62 -5.29
C MET A 17 3.32 8.80 -4.26
N ARG A 18 2.60 8.22 -3.30
CA ARG A 18 3.22 7.34 -2.32
C ARG A 18 3.39 5.94 -2.91
N TYR A 19 4.58 5.37 -2.78
CA TYR A 19 4.84 3.97 -3.15
C TYR A 19 5.47 3.19 -2.01
N ALA A 20 5.23 1.88 -2.00
CA ALA A 20 6.03 0.89 -1.28
C ALA A 20 6.69 -0.03 -2.30
N ILE A 21 7.96 -0.30 -2.11
CA ILE A 21 8.81 -1.10 -3.01
C ILE A 21 9.21 -2.37 -2.27
N PHE A 22 9.03 -3.51 -2.92
CA PHE A 22 9.27 -4.83 -2.36
C PHE A 22 10.26 -5.60 -3.20
N ASN A 23 10.97 -6.53 -2.55
CA ASN A 23 11.76 -7.52 -3.24
C ASN A 23 10.86 -8.69 -3.66
N SER A 24 10.75 -8.96 -4.96
CA SER A 24 9.88 -10.01 -5.50
C SER A 24 10.26 -11.42 -5.05
N SER A 25 11.52 -11.66 -4.67
CA SER A 25 11.98 -13.01 -4.27
C SER A 25 11.54 -13.42 -2.87
N ASN A 26 11.22 -12.46 -1.99
CA ASN A 26 10.89 -12.74 -0.59
C ASN A 26 9.84 -11.80 0.00
N ASP A 27 9.20 -10.98 -0.83
CA ASP A 27 8.17 -10.02 -0.46
C ASP A 27 8.57 -9.04 0.66
N ARG A 28 9.87 -8.83 0.89
CA ARG A 28 10.34 -7.88 1.91
C ARG A 28 10.26 -6.46 1.40
N LEU A 29 9.66 -5.59 2.21
CA LEU A 29 9.67 -4.14 1.99
C LEU A 29 11.12 -3.63 1.95
N VAL A 30 11.52 -3.06 0.82
CA VAL A 30 12.83 -2.46 0.60
C VAL A 30 12.80 -0.97 0.93
N SER A 31 11.75 -0.27 0.49
CA SER A 31 11.61 1.16 0.67
C SER A 31 10.14 1.59 0.59
N LYS A 32 9.82 2.74 1.18
CA LYS A 32 8.54 3.42 1.00
C LYS A 32 8.76 4.93 1.01
N GLY A 33 8.03 5.68 0.19
CA GLY A 33 8.27 7.10 0.03
C GLY A 33 7.41 7.77 -1.04
N MET A 34 7.67 9.06 -1.27
CA MET A 34 7.01 9.85 -2.31
C MET A 34 7.86 9.83 -3.58
N PHE A 35 7.32 9.25 -4.64
CA PHE A 35 7.98 9.09 -5.93
C PHE A 35 7.03 9.42 -7.07
N THR A 36 7.59 9.86 -8.18
CA THR A 36 6.91 9.86 -9.47
C THR A 36 6.89 8.45 -10.05
N ALA A 37 5.93 8.18 -10.94
CA ALA A 37 5.90 6.91 -11.68
C ALA A 37 7.21 6.69 -12.46
N GLY A 38 7.82 7.76 -13.00
CA GLY A 38 9.11 7.70 -13.68
C GLY A 38 10.28 7.34 -12.76
N GLU A 39 10.34 7.91 -11.55
CA GLU A 39 11.35 7.55 -10.54
C GLU A 39 11.24 6.06 -10.16
N ILE A 40 10.01 5.55 -9.97
CA ILE A 40 9.78 4.13 -9.69
C ILE A 40 10.21 3.26 -10.86
N HIS A 41 9.79 3.58 -12.09
CA HIS A 41 10.13 2.78 -13.26
C HIS A 41 11.66 2.72 -13.50
N ASN A 42 12.34 3.87 -13.38
CA ASN A 42 13.79 3.93 -13.49
C ASN A 42 14.49 3.09 -12.40
N TYR A 43 14.00 3.16 -11.16
CA TYR A 43 14.54 2.37 -10.05
C TYR A 43 14.38 0.86 -10.29
N LEU A 44 13.19 0.41 -10.71
CA LEU A 44 12.92 -1.00 -11.00
C LEU A 44 13.78 -1.52 -12.17
N ASN A 45 13.91 -0.73 -13.24
CA ASN A 45 14.76 -1.08 -14.39
C ASN A 45 16.23 -1.16 -14.01
N GLN A 46 16.73 -0.23 -13.18
CA GLN A 46 18.09 -0.28 -12.67
C GLN A 46 18.32 -1.57 -11.88
N LYS A 47 17.39 -1.93 -10.99
CA LYS A 47 17.52 -3.14 -10.16
C LYS A 47 17.41 -4.43 -10.98
N ALA A 48 16.56 -4.46 -12.01
CA ALA A 48 16.51 -5.56 -12.96
C ALA A 48 17.85 -5.78 -13.67
N LYS A 49 18.55 -4.70 -14.08
CA LYS A 49 19.90 -4.78 -14.67
C LYS A 49 20.97 -5.32 -13.68
N GLU A 50 20.75 -5.13 -12.38
CA GLU A 50 21.57 -5.72 -11.31
C GLU A 50 21.19 -7.18 -10.98
N GLY A 51 20.28 -7.80 -11.75
CA GLY A 51 19.77 -9.15 -11.47
C GLY A 51 18.81 -9.22 -10.27
N LYS A 52 18.28 -8.10 -9.79
CA LYS A 52 17.33 -8.02 -8.67
C LYS A 52 15.92 -7.81 -9.18
N SER A 53 14.99 -8.68 -8.80
CA SER A 53 13.58 -8.56 -9.16
C SER A 53 12.82 -7.85 -8.04
N TYR A 54 12.38 -6.62 -8.29
CA TYR A 54 11.59 -5.79 -7.37
C TYR A 54 10.25 -5.41 -8.00
N TYR A 55 9.26 -5.09 -7.17
CA TYR A 55 7.99 -4.48 -7.59
C TYR A 55 7.62 -3.31 -6.68
N ALA A 56 6.72 -2.45 -7.15
CA ALA A 56 6.21 -1.33 -6.38
C ALA A 56 4.68 -1.30 -6.41
N ILE A 57 4.08 -0.87 -5.30
CA ILE A 57 2.64 -0.64 -5.18
C ILE A 57 2.40 0.82 -4.84
N GLU A 58 1.40 1.42 -5.48
CA GLU A 58 0.94 2.76 -5.14
C GLU A 58 0.04 2.70 -3.90
N LEU A 59 0.30 3.58 -2.93
CA LEU A 59 -0.39 3.62 -1.65
C LEU A 59 -1.42 4.75 -1.62
N LYS A 60 -2.64 4.42 -2.02
CA LYS A 60 -3.78 5.36 -2.15
C LYS A 60 -4.54 5.62 -0.84
N GLY A 61 -4.17 4.94 0.24
CA GLY A 61 -4.83 5.07 1.54
C GLY A 61 -4.67 6.45 2.18
N THR A 62 -5.54 6.72 3.15
CA THR A 62 -5.55 8.02 3.83
C THR A 62 -4.28 8.28 4.65
N ASN A 63 -3.86 9.55 4.72
CA ASN A 63 -2.67 10.00 5.46
C ASN A 63 -2.86 10.08 6.98
N ARG A 64 -4.10 9.88 7.46
CA ARG A 64 -4.42 9.92 8.88
C ARG A 64 -4.54 8.52 9.46
N LYS A 65 -4.42 8.44 10.79
CA LYS A 65 -4.79 7.25 11.54
C LYS A 65 -6.31 7.05 11.49
N LEU A 66 -6.74 5.81 11.62
CA LEU A 66 -8.15 5.51 11.82
C LEU A 66 -8.51 5.74 13.29
N THR A 67 -9.67 6.33 13.53
CA THR A 67 -10.20 6.52 14.89
C THR A 67 -10.64 5.19 15.49
N ALA A 68 -10.76 5.11 16.81
CA ALA A 68 -11.24 3.91 17.50
C ALA A 68 -12.64 3.47 16.98
N LYS A 69 -13.54 4.42 16.72
CA LYS A 69 -14.87 4.14 16.14
C LYS A 69 -14.78 3.47 14.76
N GLU A 70 -13.84 3.91 13.93
CA GLU A 70 -13.63 3.35 12.60
C GLU A 70 -12.99 1.96 12.64
N LEU A 71 -12.19 1.66 13.67
CA LEU A 71 -11.52 0.37 13.84
C LEU A 71 -12.38 -0.69 14.52
N LYS A 72 -13.42 -0.28 15.26
CA LYS A 72 -14.31 -1.17 16.01
C LYS A 72 -14.81 -2.38 15.20
N PRO A 73 -15.20 -2.27 13.92
CA PRO A 73 -15.62 -3.43 13.13
C PRO A 73 -14.53 -4.52 13.00
N LEU A 74 -13.27 -4.12 12.76
CA LEU A 74 -12.15 -5.06 12.66
C LEU A 74 -11.81 -5.66 14.04
N GLU A 75 -11.86 -4.85 15.10
CA GLU A 75 -11.65 -5.33 16.48
C GLU A 75 -12.68 -6.38 16.88
N SER A 76 -13.96 -6.12 16.62
CA SER A 76 -15.04 -7.06 16.87
C SER A 76 -14.86 -8.35 16.08
N LYS A 77 -14.46 -8.26 14.80
CA LYS A 77 -14.24 -9.44 13.97
C LYS A 77 -13.08 -10.31 14.49
N ILE A 78 -11.96 -9.69 14.87
CA ILE A 78 -10.82 -10.41 15.48
C ILE A 78 -11.20 -11.08 16.82
N LYS A 79 -12.05 -10.43 17.62
CA LYS A 79 -12.51 -10.96 18.92
C LYS A 79 -13.47 -12.14 18.73
N ASN A 80 -14.42 -12.02 17.81
CA ASN A 80 -15.48 -13.00 17.59
C ASN A 80 -15.00 -14.22 16.79
N ASN A 81 -14.10 -14.05 15.81
CA ASN A 81 -13.61 -15.12 14.95
C ASN A 81 -12.41 -15.90 15.54
N LYS A 82 -12.15 -15.76 16.85
CA LYS A 82 -10.95 -16.35 17.50
C LYS A 82 -10.89 -17.87 17.41
N ALA A 83 -12.03 -18.56 17.26
CA ALA A 83 -12.09 -20.01 17.11
C ALA A 83 -12.21 -20.48 15.64
N VAL A 84 -12.44 -19.56 14.69
CA VAL A 84 -12.77 -19.90 13.30
C VAL A 84 -11.58 -19.71 12.36
N LEU A 85 -10.75 -18.69 12.62
CA LEU A 85 -9.60 -18.39 11.76
C LEU A 85 -8.36 -19.20 12.18
N PRO A 86 -7.53 -19.64 11.22
CA PRO A 86 -6.20 -20.15 11.50
C PRO A 86 -5.39 -19.18 12.39
N ALA A 87 -4.55 -19.74 13.27
CA ALA A 87 -3.77 -18.95 14.23
C ALA A 87 -2.87 -17.89 13.54
N LYS A 88 -2.35 -18.22 12.35
CA LYS A 88 -1.57 -17.30 11.51
C LYS A 88 -2.41 -16.09 11.08
N ASP A 89 -3.58 -16.34 10.53
CA ASP A 89 -4.48 -15.30 10.02
C ASP A 89 -4.95 -14.37 11.12
N GLN A 90 -5.25 -14.93 12.29
CA GLN A 90 -5.57 -14.13 13.45
C GLN A 90 -4.38 -13.25 13.89
N THR A 91 -3.16 -13.77 13.82
CA THR A 91 -1.93 -13.02 14.12
C THR A 91 -1.73 -11.88 13.12
N ASP A 92 -1.96 -12.15 11.84
CA ASP A 92 -1.85 -11.17 10.76
C ASP A 92 -2.90 -10.04 10.90
N LEU A 93 -4.16 -10.36 11.21
CA LEU A 93 -5.20 -9.36 11.47
C LEU A 93 -4.91 -8.52 12.72
N LYS A 94 -4.40 -9.14 13.80
CA LYS A 94 -3.96 -8.40 15.00
C LYS A 94 -2.80 -7.45 14.69
N ALA A 95 -1.84 -7.89 13.88
CA ALA A 95 -0.73 -7.06 13.43
C ALA A 95 -1.22 -5.89 12.56
N LEU A 96 -2.15 -6.14 11.64
CA LEU A 96 -2.80 -5.10 10.84
C LEU A 96 -3.50 -4.08 11.75
N LEU A 97 -4.31 -4.54 12.70
CA LEU A 97 -5.00 -3.67 13.66
C LEU A 97 -4.01 -2.80 14.45
N LYS A 98 -2.88 -3.37 14.90
CA LYS A 98 -1.82 -2.62 15.61
C LYS A 98 -1.23 -1.51 14.74
N ILE A 99 -0.99 -1.78 13.45
CA ILE A 99 -0.53 -0.76 12.49
C ILE A 99 -1.58 0.33 12.38
N LEU A 100 -2.84 0.00 12.12
CA LEU A 100 -3.91 0.98 11.90
C LEU A 100 -4.23 1.85 13.12
N LYS A 101 -3.96 1.35 14.34
CA LYS A 101 -4.05 2.14 15.58
C LYS A 101 -2.94 3.18 15.71
N THR A 102 -1.75 2.90 15.17
CA THR A 102 -0.53 3.67 15.49
C THR A 102 0.03 4.45 14.32
N LYS A 103 -0.37 4.09 13.09
CA LYS A 103 0.15 4.62 11.83
C LYS A 103 -0.98 5.09 10.89
N PRO A 104 -0.68 5.91 9.89
CA PRO A 104 -1.61 6.24 8.82
C PRO A 104 -2.22 4.99 8.17
N ALA A 105 -3.47 5.10 7.69
CA ALA A 105 -4.20 3.95 7.14
C ALA A 105 -3.49 3.29 5.93
N TRP A 106 -2.80 4.08 5.10
CA TRP A 106 -2.04 3.54 3.96
C TRP A 106 -0.94 2.56 4.38
N GLU A 107 -0.41 2.63 5.61
CA GLU A 107 0.56 1.64 6.11
C GLU A 107 -0.08 0.28 6.33
N GLY A 108 -1.39 0.24 6.60
CA GLY A 108 -2.14 -1.01 6.66
C GLY A 108 -2.15 -1.74 5.31
N MET A 109 -2.16 -1.00 4.19
CA MET A 109 -2.09 -1.60 2.86
C MET A 109 -0.77 -2.34 2.61
N ILE A 110 0.36 -1.81 3.10
CA ILE A 110 1.67 -2.51 3.01
C ILE A 110 1.57 -3.90 3.65
N LYS A 111 0.92 -4.00 4.83
CA LYS A 111 0.76 -5.28 5.52
C LYS A 111 -0.26 -6.18 4.81
N ALA A 112 -1.40 -5.62 4.42
CA ALA A 112 -2.50 -6.37 3.83
C ALA A 112 -2.24 -6.83 2.39
N TYR A 113 -1.29 -6.20 1.69
CA TYR A 113 -0.90 -6.62 0.33
C TYR A 113 -0.39 -8.07 0.29
N HIS A 114 0.19 -8.56 1.39
CA HIS A 114 0.67 -9.95 1.47
C HIS A 114 -0.37 -10.93 2.02
N PHE A 115 -1.60 -10.46 2.30
CA PHE A 115 -2.67 -11.35 2.70
C PHE A 115 -3.22 -12.05 1.46
N ASP A 116 -3.53 -13.33 1.59
CA ASP A 116 -4.33 -14.03 0.59
C ASP A 116 -5.75 -13.43 0.49
N THR A 117 -6.48 -13.83 -0.55
CA THR A 117 -7.82 -13.31 -0.83
C THR A 117 -8.79 -13.54 0.32
N ALA A 118 -8.78 -14.74 0.93
CA ALA A 118 -9.70 -15.09 2.02
C ALA A 118 -9.47 -14.19 3.24
N LEU A 119 -8.21 -13.95 3.60
CA LEU A 119 -7.87 -13.06 4.72
C LEU A 119 -8.17 -11.58 4.41
N ARG A 120 -8.12 -11.15 3.15
CA ARG A 120 -8.53 -9.79 2.77
C ARG A 120 -10.04 -9.59 2.91
N GLU A 121 -10.85 -10.59 2.56
CA GLU A 121 -12.30 -10.58 2.79
C GLU A 121 -12.65 -10.50 4.28
N GLU A 122 -11.73 -10.93 5.15
CA GLU A 122 -11.89 -10.75 6.58
C GLU A 122 -11.79 -9.27 7.02
N ILE A 123 -11.17 -8.40 6.23
CA ILE A 123 -11.06 -6.97 6.54
C ILE A 123 -12.36 -6.25 6.18
N PRO A 124 -13.01 -5.54 7.11
CA PRO A 124 -14.22 -4.78 6.80
C PRO A 124 -13.99 -3.79 5.65
N LEU A 125 -14.90 -3.78 4.67
CA LEU A 125 -14.78 -2.96 3.45
C LEU A 125 -14.56 -1.47 3.76
N SER A 126 -15.18 -0.96 4.83
CA SER A 126 -15.02 0.43 5.27
C SER A 126 -13.59 0.77 5.73
N ILE A 127 -12.83 -0.22 6.18
CA ILE A 127 -11.41 -0.10 6.54
C ILE A 127 -10.55 -0.35 5.30
N TRP A 128 -10.85 -1.36 4.50
CA TRP A 128 -10.15 -1.67 3.24
C TRP A 128 -10.07 -0.45 2.32
N LYS A 129 -11.20 0.22 2.09
CA LYS A 129 -11.27 1.47 1.29
C LYS A 129 -10.37 2.58 1.86
N LYS A 130 -10.29 2.73 3.19
CA LYS A 130 -9.44 3.76 3.82
C LYS A 130 -7.95 3.45 3.73
N MET A 131 -7.58 2.17 3.62
CA MET A 131 -6.22 1.75 3.34
C MET A 131 -5.85 1.95 1.85
N GLY A 132 -6.84 2.25 0.99
CA GLY A 132 -6.65 2.47 -0.44
C GLY A 132 -6.88 1.23 -1.28
N GLY A 133 -7.61 0.25 -0.76
CA GLY A 133 -8.01 -0.93 -1.51
C GLY A 133 -9.24 -0.64 -2.37
N ASP A 134 -9.22 -1.13 -3.60
CA ASP A 134 -10.38 -1.08 -4.50
C ASP A 134 -11.44 -2.12 -4.06
N THR A 135 -12.66 -2.03 -4.59
CA THR A 135 -13.70 -3.03 -4.30
C THR A 135 -13.20 -4.43 -4.66
N LEU A 136 -13.14 -5.31 -3.65
CA LEU A 136 -12.92 -6.74 -3.81
C LEU A 136 -14.00 -7.35 -4.72
#